data_AF-A0A168BBT8-F1
#
_entry.id   AF-A0A168BBT8-F1
#
_cell.length_a   1.000
_cell.length_b   1.000
_cell.length_c   1.000
_cell.angle_alpha   90.00
_cell.angle_beta   90.00
_cell.angle_gamma   90.00
#
_symmetry.space_group_name_H-M   'P 1'
#
loop_
_entity.id
_entity.type
_entity.pdbx_description
1 polymer ?
#
loop_
_entity_poly.entity_id
_entity_poly.type
_entity_poly.pdbx_seq_one_letter_code
_entity_poly.pdbx_strand_id
1 'polypeptide(L)'
;MPDFILTVRSLTAPTLPAVPAGTPASAIRSPLIPGPLAATSPLRFVLSLPGATGRARNPLRPATHLQLAFLYPGSGEVYLPEPILPEHLVKTAGDDGEYEVEVGPDRIPRVKVNEGESPDAEVRLNAWRNEKLLGRFTVGVVEGLGVEGFKSSDLAKRRVEVQKAKAANEATP
;
A
#
# COMPACT_ATOMS: atom_id res chain seq x y z
N MET A 1 1.72 6.48 -30.04
CA MET A 1 0.72 5.58 -29.42
C MET A 1 -0.25 6.49 -28.66
N PRO A 2 -1.57 6.22 -28.61
CA PRO A 2 -2.43 7.04 -27.76
C PRO A 2 -1.96 6.89 -26.31
N ASP A 3 -1.74 8.02 -25.64
CA ASP A 3 -1.36 8.04 -24.24
C ASP A 3 -2.54 7.49 -23.41
N PHE A 4 -2.23 6.58 -22.48
CA PHE A 4 -3.26 6.09 -21.55
C PHE A 4 -3.53 7.20 -20.54
N ILE A 5 -4.72 7.78 -20.58
CA ILE A 5 -5.13 8.86 -19.68
C ILE A 5 -6.07 8.28 -18.62
N LEU A 6 -5.71 8.51 -17.37
CA LEU A 6 -6.49 8.18 -16.20
C LEU A 6 -6.41 9.37 -15.24
N THR A 7 -7.55 9.75 -14.67
CA THR A 7 -7.61 10.78 -13.64
C THR A 7 -8.28 10.24 -12.39
N VAL A 8 -7.72 10.49 -11.23
CA VAL A 8 -8.31 10.11 -9.95
C VAL A 8 -9.20 11.26 -9.49
N ARG A 9 -10.49 10.98 -9.25
CA ARG A 9 -11.50 11.97 -8.87
C ARG A 9 -11.61 12.12 -7.36
N SER A 10 -11.56 11.01 -6.65
CA SER A 10 -11.68 10.98 -5.20
C SER A 10 -10.97 9.78 -4.61
N LEU A 11 -10.65 9.90 -3.32
CA LEU A 11 -10.08 8.87 -2.48
C LEU A 11 -10.82 8.89 -1.14
N THR A 12 -11.31 7.74 -0.73
CA THR A 12 -11.74 7.47 0.65
C THR A 12 -10.69 6.56 1.27
N ALA A 13 -9.89 7.14 2.16
CA ALA A 13 -8.86 6.41 2.87
C ALA A 13 -9.47 5.32 3.77
N PRO A 14 -8.79 4.18 3.92
CA PRO A 14 -9.21 3.13 4.83
C PRO A 14 -9.11 3.61 6.28
N THR A 15 -9.99 3.09 7.13
CA THR A 15 -9.93 3.30 8.57
C THR A 15 -8.87 2.37 9.14
N LEU A 16 -7.91 2.92 9.87
CA LEU A 16 -6.86 2.13 10.51
C LEU A 16 -7.30 1.70 11.92
N PRO A 17 -6.90 0.51 12.39
CA PRO A 17 -7.16 0.13 13.78
C PRO A 17 -6.45 1.10 14.72
N ALA A 18 -7.16 1.58 15.74
CA ALA A 18 -6.57 2.41 16.79
C ALA A 18 -5.37 1.67 17.41
N VAL A 19 -4.17 2.23 17.30
CA VAL A 19 -3.00 1.72 18.01
C VAL A 19 -3.15 2.17 19.46
N PRO A 20 -3.29 1.26 20.44
CA PRO A 20 -3.37 1.66 21.84
C PRO A 20 -2.08 2.40 22.21
N ALA A 21 -2.22 3.61 22.77
CA ALA A 21 -1.08 4.39 23.26
C ALA A 21 -0.22 3.52 24.19
N GLY A 22 1.07 3.38 23.87
CA GLY A 22 2.01 2.58 24.66
C GLY A 22 2.13 1.10 24.27
N THR A 23 1.52 0.65 23.17
CA THR A 23 1.78 -0.71 22.65
C THR A 23 3.22 -0.81 22.15
N PRO A 24 4.07 -1.68 22.72
CA PRO A 24 5.47 -1.75 22.30
C PRO A 24 5.57 -2.24 20.85
N ALA A 25 6.43 -1.62 20.04
CA ALA A 25 6.67 -1.96 18.62
C ALA A 25 7.01 -3.45 18.38
N SER A 26 7.42 -4.18 19.42
CA SER A 26 7.66 -5.62 19.41
C SER A 26 6.39 -6.49 19.38
N ALA A 27 5.23 -5.94 19.73
CA ALA A 27 3.94 -6.64 19.71
C ALA A 27 3.38 -6.74 18.28
N ILE A 28 3.82 -5.88 17.36
CA ILE A 28 3.44 -5.93 15.94
C ILE A 28 4.43 -6.88 15.24
N ARG A 29 4.31 -8.18 15.53
CA ARG A 29 5.13 -9.26 14.94
C ARG A 29 4.77 -9.41 13.46
N SER A 30 5.74 -9.16 12.57
CA SER A 30 6.36 -10.16 11.66
C SER A 30 5.46 -10.57 10.47
N PRO A 31 5.94 -10.55 9.21
CA PRO A 31 5.13 -10.68 7.99
C PRO A 31 4.58 -12.10 7.71
N LEU A 32 4.60 -13.00 8.70
CA LEU A 32 4.30 -14.43 8.55
C LEU A 32 3.29 -14.96 9.59
N ILE A 33 2.67 -14.08 10.38
CA ILE A 33 1.57 -14.41 11.29
C ILE A 33 0.36 -13.62 10.81
N PRO A 34 -0.87 -14.17 10.76
CA PRO A 34 -2.08 -13.39 10.53
C PRO A 34 -2.20 -12.36 11.66
N GLY A 35 -1.62 -11.19 11.43
CA GLY A 35 -1.69 -10.04 12.33
C GLY A 35 -3.07 -9.39 12.25
N PRO A 36 -3.36 -8.44 13.15
CA PRO A 36 -4.57 -7.64 13.04
C PRO A 36 -4.60 -6.98 11.65
N LEU A 37 -5.78 -7.00 11.01
CA LEU A 37 -6.03 -6.42 9.69
C LEU A 37 -5.35 -5.03 9.59
N ALA A 38 -4.72 -4.76 8.44
CA ALA A 38 -4.04 -3.47 8.23
C ALA A 38 -5.01 -2.28 8.29
N ALA A 39 -6.27 -2.53 7.93
CA ALA A 39 -7.39 -1.61 8.02
C ALA A 39 -8.64 -2.30 8.57
N THR A 40 -9.58 -1.52 9.08
CA THR A 40 -10.92 -1.99 9.50
C THR A 40 -12.00 -1.64 8.48
N SER A 41 -11.69 -0.84 7.45
CA SER A 41 -12.57 -0.51 6.34
C SER A 41 -11.81 -0.52 5.01
N PRO A 42 -12.49 -0.70 3.86
CA PRO A 42 -11.84 -0.78 2.57
C PRO A 42 -11.28 0.59 2.12
N LEU A 43 -10.26 0.54 1.27
CA LEU A 43 -9.79 1.68 0.50
C LEU A 43 -10.68 1.82 -0.74
N ARG A 44 -11.25 3.00 -0.96
CA ARG A 44 -12.10 3.28 -2.14
C ARG A 44 -11.59 4.48 -2.90
N PHE A 45 -11.66 4.43 -4.22
CA PHE A 45 -11.32 5.59 -5.05
C PHE A 45 -12.10 5.56 -6.36
N VAL A 46 -12.36 6.76 -6.89
CA VAL A 46 -13.06 6.94 -8.17
C VAL A 46 -12.07 7.37 -9.25
N LEU A 47 -12.13 6.69 -10.39
CA LEU A 47 -11.31 6.93 -11.55
C LEU A 47 -12.17 7.46 -12.70
N SER A 48 -11.65 8.44 -13.42
CA SER A 48 -12.18 8.88 -14.70
C SER A 48 -11.28 8.36 -15.83
N LEU A 49 -11.88 7.58 -16.72
CA LEU A 49 -11.28 6.96 -17.89
C LEU A 49 -11.91 7.55 -19.16
N PRO A 50 -11.43 8.71 -19.65
CA PRO A 50 -12.05 9.41 -20.78
C PRO A 50 -12.02 8.60 -22.10
N GLY A 51 -11.12 7.62 -22.22
CA GLY A 51 -11.07 6.68 -23.34
C GLY A 51 -12.13 5.55 -23.28
N ALA A 52 -12.82 5.39 -22.16
CA ALA A 52 -13.82 4.35 -21.94
C ALA A 52 -15.22 4.78 -22.42
N THR A 53 -15.33 5.25 -23.67
CA THR A 53 -16.64 5.67 -24.23
C THR A 53 -17.42 4.47 -24.78
N GLY A 54 -18.56 4.19 -24.15
CA GLY A 54 -19.83 3.60 -24.65
C GLY A 54 -19.86 2.25 -25.38
N ARG A 55 -18.78 1.76 -25.99
CA ARG A 55 -18.75 0.52 -26.79
C ARG A 55 -17.51 -0.34 -26.56
N ALA A 56 -16.54 0.13 -25.78
CA ALA A 56 -15.35 -0.65 -25.48
C ALA A 56 -15.71 -1.78 -24.50
N ARG A 57 -15.55 -3.04 -24.92
CA ARG A 57 -15.66 -4.23 -24.05
C ARG A 57 -14.70 -4.19 -22.86
N ASN A 58 -13.64 -3.38 -22.96
CA ASN A 58 -12.65 -3.15 -21.90
C ASN A 58 -12.53 -1.63 -21.63
N PRO A 59 -13.02 -1.13 -20.47
CA PRO A 59 -12.84 0.26 -20.04
C PRO A 59 -11.39 0.69 -19.85
N LEU A 60 -10.46 -0.24 -19.61
CA LEU A 60 -9.04 0.07 -19.38
C LEU A 60 -8.23 0.24 -20.66
N ARG A 61 -8.81 0.08 -21.86
CA ARG A 61 -8.04 0.11 -23.10
C ARG A 61 -7.26 1.44 -23.25
N PRO A 62 -5.97 1.43 -23.66
CA PRO A 62 -5.13 0.29 -24.07
C PRO A 62 -4.49 -0.55 -22.95
N ALA A 63 -4.66 -0.21 -21.68
CA ALA A 63 -4.21 -1.05 -20.58
C ALA A 63 -5.00 -2.37 -20.51
N THR A 64 -4.32 -3.40 -20.04
CA THR A 64 -4.87 -4.74 -19.77
C THR A 64 -5.33 -4.86 -18.32
N HIS A 65 -4.62 -4.20 -17.42
CA HIS A 65 -4.92 -4.16 -16.00
C HIS A 65 -4.29 -2.92 -15.38
N LEU A 66 -4.78 -2.58 -14.19
CA LEU A 66 -4.15 -1.63 -13.29
C LEU A 66 -3.54 -2.39 -12.13
N GLN A 67 -2.48 -1.84 -11.55
CA GLN A 67 -1.73 -2.47 -10.49
C GLN A 67 -1.54 -1.45 -9.37
N LEU A 68 -2.14 -1.72 -8.21
CA LEU A 68 -2.03 -0.83 -7.07
C LEU A 68 -0.69 -1.04 -6.35
N ALA A 69 -0.08 0.05 -5.92
CA ALA A 69 1.13 0.04 -5.13
C ALA A 69 1.07 1.07 -4.00
N PHE A 70 1.74 0.77 -2.90
CA PHE A 70 1.89 1.63 -1.74
C PHE A 70 3.36 2.01 -1.61
N LEU A 71 3.67 3.29 -1.77
CA LEU A 71 5.01 3.81 -1.57
C LEU A 71 5.15 4.32 -0.13
N TYR A 72 6.07 3.70 0.60
CA TYR A 72 6.46 4.12 1.93
C TYR A 72 7.80 4.87 1.86
N PRO A 73 7.85 6.14 2.30
CA PRO A 73 9.10 6.89 2.38
C PRO A 73 10.19 6.07 3.11
N GLY A 74 11.38 5.99 2.50
CA GLY A 74 12.53 5.26 3.07
C GLY A 74 12.44 3.72 3.09
N SER A 75 11.28 3.13 2.76
CA SER A 75 11.06 1.67 2.82
C SER A 75 10.73 1.04 1.46
N GLY A 76 10.37 1.87 0.47
CA GLY A 76 10.17 1.44 -0.91
C GLY A 76 8.70 1.22 -1.27
N GLU A 77 8.48 0.65 -2.45
CA GLU A 77 7.16 0.45 -3.05
C GLU A 77 6.70 -1.00 -2.88
N VAL A 78 5.47 -1.19 -2.37
CA VAL A 78 4.84 -2.50 -2.19
C VAL A 78 3.66 -2.63 -3.13
N TYR A 79 3.72 -3.61 -4.02
CA TYR A 79 2.67 -3.90 -5.00
C TYR A 79 1.64 -4.86 -4.39
N LEU A 80 0.35 -4.59 -4.63
CA LEU A 80 -0.69 -5.59 -4.33
C LEU A 80 -0.57 -6.77 -5.29
N PRO A 81 -0.52 -8.02 -4.85
CA PRO A 81 -0.27 -9.15 -5.76
C PRO A 81 -1.37 -9.29 -6.82
N GLU A 82 -2.60 -8.93 -6.49
CA GLU A 82 -3.76 -9.04 -7.37
C GLU A 82 -4.00 -7.74 -8.16
N PRO A 83 -3.93 -7.80 -9.49
CA PRO A 83 -4.22 -6.64 -10.34
C PRO A 83 -5.71 -6.27 -10.32
N ILE A 84 -6.00 -5.02 -10.64
CA ILE A 84 -7.35 -4.50 -10.90
C ILE A 84 -7.64 -4.74 -12.39
N LEU A 85 -8.55 -5.67 -12.65
CA LEU A 85 -9.01 -6.04 -13.97
C LEU A 85 -10.23 -5.21 -14.39
N PRO A 86 -10.60 -5.21 -15.68
CA PRO A 86 -11.78 -4.48 -16.14
C PRO A 86 -13.08 -4.87 -15.42
N GLU A 87 -13.23 -6.12 -15.00
CA GLU A 87 -14.38 -6.61 -14.22
C GLU A 87 -14.43 -6.10 -12.77
N HIS A 88 -13.30 -5.62 -12.23
CA HIS A 88 -13.25 -5.02 -10.90
C HIS A 88 -13.71 -3.55 -10.89
N LEU A 89 -13.94 -2.95 -12.07
CA LEU A 89 -14.38 -1.57 -12.19
C LEU A 89 -15.91 -1.47 -12.16
N VAL A 90 -16.44 -0.76 -11.17
CA VAL A 90 -17.88 -0.54 -11.04
C VAL A 90 -18.22 0.83 -11.62
N LYS A 91 -19.02 0.89 -12.70
CA LYS A 91 -19.41 2.17 -13.31
C LYS A 91 -20.29 2.98 -12.33
N THR A 92 -19.97 4.25 -12.11
CA THR A 92 -20.80 5.13 -11.28
C THR A 92 -22.06 5.55 -12.04
N ALA A 93 -23.17 5.74 -11.33
CA ALA A 93 -24.49 5.98 -11.95
C ALA A 93 -24.66 7.38 -12.58
N GLY A 94 -23.70 8.30 -12.38
CA GLY A 94 -23.83 9.71 -12.72
C GLY A 94 -23.07 10.16 -13.97
N ASP A 95 -21.92 9.57 -14.27
CA ASP A 95 -20.99 10.11 -15.27
C ASP A 95 -20.44 9.04 -16.23
N ASP A 96 -20.42 9.37 -17.51
CA ASP A 96 -19.82 8.50 -18.51
C ASP A 96 -18.31 8.45 -18.36
N GLY A 97 -17.78 7.23 -18.16
CA GLY A 97 -16.35 6.99 -18.02
C GLY A 97 -15.84 7.08 -16.59
N GLU A 98 -16.71 7.21 -15.58
CA GLU A 98 -16.31 7.13 -14.17
C GLU A 98 -16.55 5.74 -13.56
N TYR A 99 -15.56 5.27 -12.81
CA TYR A 99 -15.52 3.94 -12.22
C TYR A 99 -15.03 4.01 -10.78
N GLU A 100 -15.73 3.31 -9.90
CA GLU A 100 -15.31 3.08 -8.52
C GLU A 100 -14.49 1.79 -8.42
N VAL A 101 -13.45 1.83 -7.60
CA VAL A 101 -12.64 0.67 -7.21
C VAL A 101 -12.66 0.56 -5.70
N GLU A 102 -12.91 -0.66 -5.21
CA GLU A 102 -12.85 -1.01 -3.81
C GLU A 102 -11.74 -2.04 -3.57
N VAL A 103 -10.89 -1.76 -2.57
CA VAL A 103 -9.85 -2.69 -2.10
C VAL A 103 -10.16 -3.07 -0.67
N GLY A 104 -10.42 -4.36 -0.46
CA GLY A 104 -10.75 -4.92 0.85
C GLY A 104 -9.68 -4.67 1.91
N PRO A 105 -10.07 -4.54 3.19
CA PRO A 105 -9.16 -4.23 4.30
C PRO A 105 -8.05 -5.28 4.52
N ASP A 106 -8.32 -6.53 4.16
CA ASP A 106 -7.41 -7.68 4.19
C ASP A 106 -6.30 -7.60 3.14
N ARG A 107 -6.52 -6.82 2.07
CA ARG A 107 -5.57 -6.66 0.97
C ARG A 107 -4.63 -5.48 1.17
N ILE A 108 -4.89 -4.60 2.12
CA ILE A 108 -4.07 -3.42 2.37
C ILE A 108 -2.79 -3.86 3.09
N PRO A 109 -1.58 -3.58 2.55
CA PRO A 109 -0.35 -4.05 3.16
C PRO A 109 0.00 -3.17 4.36
N ARG A 110 0.43 -3.80 5.45
CA ARG A 110 1.04 -3.09 6.59
C ARG A 110 2.54 -3.34 6.60
N VAL A 111 3.32 -2.29 6.37
CA VAL A 111 4.77 -2.39 6.22
C VAL A 111 5.48 -1.80 7.43
N LYS A 112 6.47 -2.52 7.95
CA LYS A 112 7.39 -1.97 8.95
C LYS A 112 8.33 -1.00 8.28
N VAL A 113 8.35 0.23 8.76
CA VAL A 113 9.18 1.29 8.20
C VAL A 113 10.39 1.56 9.08
N ASN A 114 11.53 1.84 8.45
CA ASN A 114 12.79 2.01 9.18
C ASN A 114 12.92 3.38 9.88
N GLU A 115 12.07 4.35 9.51
CA GLU A 115 12.10 5.72 10.00
C GLU A 115 10.68 6.28 10.17
N GLY A 116 10.46 7.04 11.23
CA GLY A 116 9.18 7.70 11.53
C GLY A 116 8.21 6.88 12.37
N GLU A 117 7.45 7.58 13.22
CA GLU A 117 6.29 7.04 13.90
C GLU A 117 5.13 7.02 12.88
N SER A 118 4.73 5.82 12.44
CA SER A 118 3.59 5.60 11.52
C SER A 118 3.58 6.48 10.25
N PRO A 119 4.54 6.34 9.32
CA PRO A 119 4.61 7.18 8.14
C PRO A 119 3.46 6.92 7.18
N ASP A 120 3.12 7.98 6.45
CA ASP A 120 2.12 7.96 5.41
C ASP A 120 2.55 7.08 4.23
N ALA A 121 1.56 6.49 3.56
CA ALA A 121 1.78 5.74 2.34
C ALA A 121 1.16 6.47 1.14
N GLU A 122 1.96 6.77 0.12
CA GLU A 122 1.43 7.24 -1.15
C GLU A 122 0.86 6.06 -1.93
N VAL A 123 -0.43 6.09 -2.22
CA VAL A 123 -1.12 5.10 -3.03
C VAL A 123 -0.96 5.45 -4.50
N ARG A 124 -0.44 4.51 -5.28
CA ARG A 124 -0.19 4.65 -6.72
C ARG A 124 -0.92 3.58 -7.49
N LEU A 125 -1.31 3.97 -8.70
CA LEU A 125 -1.96 3.11 -9.66
C LEU A 125 -1.12 3.06 -10.93
N ASN A 126 -0.63 1.88 -11.26
CA ASN A 126 0.22 1.65 -12.41
C ASN A 126 -0.60 0.98 -13.51
N ALA A 127 -0.63 1.55 -14.70
CA ALA A 127 -1.35 1.00 -15.84
C ALA A 127 -0.43 0.14 -16.71
N TRP A 128 -0.81 -1.09 -17.00
CA TRP A 128 0.05 -2.06 -17.70
C TRP A 128 -0.60 -2.63 -18.95
N ARG A 129 0.21 -2.89 -19.97
CA ARG A 129 -0.18 -3.60 -21.19
C ARG A 129 0.90 -4.62 -21.56
N ASN A 130 0.59 -5.90 -21.45
CA ASN A 130 1.51 -7.00 -21.80
C ASN A 130 2.93 -6.75 -21.24
N GLU A 131 3.01 -6.54 -19.92
CA GLU A 131 4.25 -6.24 -19.17
C GLU A 131 4.90 -4.88 -19.44
N LYS A 132 4.36 -4.07 -20.36
CA LYS A 132 4.79 -2.69 -20.57
C LYS A 132 4.00 -1.74 -19.68
N LEU A 133 4.70 -0.99 -18.84
CA LEU A 133 4.12 0.12 -18.08
C LEU A 133 3.70 1.24 -19.05
N LEU A 134 2.44 1.62 -18.99
CA LEU A 134 1.86 2.71 -19.78
C LEU A 134 1.83 4.03 -19.02
N GLY A 135 1.68 3.99 -17.69
CA GLY A 135 1.61 5.20 -16.87
C GLY A 135 1.56 4.88 -15.38
N ARG A 136 1.91 5.87 -14.57
CA ARG A 136 1.80 5.85 -13.10
C ARG A 136 0.96 7.04 -12.67
N PHE A 137 -0.01 6.79 -11.80
CA PHE A 137 -0.96 7.80 -11.35
C PHE A 137 -1.04 7.77 -9.83
N THR A 138 -0.87 8.93 -9.19
CA THR A 138 -1.06 9.05 -7.74
C THR A 138 -2.56 9.04 -7.45
N VAL A 139 -2.99 8.10 -6.61
CA VAL A 139 -4.37 8.00 -6.11
C VAL A 139 -4.57 8.94 -4.92
N GLY A 140 -3.57 8.99 -4.04
CA GLY A 140 -3.53 9.90 -2.91
C GLY A 140 -2.62 9.35 -1.82
N VAL A 141 -2.84 9.79 -0.59
CA VAL A 141 -2.01 9.44 0.57
C VAL A 141 -2.90 8.85 1.65
N VAL A 142 -2.45 7.75 2.27
CA VAL A 142 -3.07 7.14 3.46
C VAL A 142 -2.17 7.43 4.64
N GLU A 143 -2.64 8.27 5.54
CA GLU A 143 -1.91 8.68 6.74
C GLU A 143 -1.79 7.52 7.73
N GLY A 144 -0.64 7.37 8.36
CA GLY A 144 -0.47 6.41 9.47
C GLY A 144 -0.46 4.93 9.07
N LEU A 145 -0.40 4.60 7.78
CA LEU A 145 -0.46 3.20 7.32
C LEU A 145 0.82 2.41 7.67
N GLY A 146 1.97 3.08 7.67
CA GLY A 146 3.24 2.51 8.09
C GLY A 146 3.19 2.07 9.56
N VAL A 147 3.85 0.96 9.87
CA VAL A 147 4.05 0.53 11.26
C VAL A 147 5.45 0.91 11.67
N GLU A 148 5.59 1.48 12.87
CA GLU A 148 6.91 1.74 13.48
C GLU A 148 7.76 0.46 13.42
N GLY A 149 8.80 0.49 12.59
CA GLY A 149 9.87 -0.49 12.63
C GLY A 149 10.88 -0.09 13.70
N PHE A 150 11.56 -1.07 14.29
CA PHE A 150 12.67 -0.80 15.21
C PHE A 150 13.63 0.21 14.60
N LYS A 151 13.88 1.32 15.29
CA LYS A 151 14.90 2.29 14.88
C LYS A 151 16.20 1.54 14.64
N SER A 152 16.84 1.79 13.49
CA SER A 152 18.13 1.14 13.13
C SER A 152 19.19 1.31 14.22
N SER A 153 19.14 2.42 14.97
CA SER A 153 19.97 2.69 16.15
C SER A 153 19.73 1.71 17.31
N ASP A 154 18.52 1.20 17.49
CA ASP A 154 18.19 0.25 18.55
C ASP A 154 18.65 -1.17 18.22
N LEU A 155 18.69 -1.54 16.93
CA LEU A 155 19.30 -2.79 16.47
C LEU A 155 20.82 -2.79 16.68
N ALA A 156 21.49 -1.67 16.40
CA ALA A 156 22.92 -1.52 16.64
C ALA A 156 23.24 -1.59 18.14
N LYS A 157 22.48 -0.90 18.98
CA LYS A 157 22.61 -0.96 20.45
C LYS A 157 22.40 -2.38 20.98
N ARG A 158 21.35 -3.07 20.54
CA ARG A 158 21.10 -4.47 20.94
C ARG A 158 22.21 -5.41 20.50
N ARG A 159 22.80 -5.24 19.31
CA ARG A 159 23.96 -6.04 18.89
C ARG A 159 25.16 -5.83 19.81
N VAL A 160 25.42 -4.59 20.21
CA VAL A 160 26.50 -4.26 21.15
C VAL A 160 26.21 -4.84 22.54
N GLU A 161 24.97 -4.77 23.03
CA GLU A 161 24.58 -5.35 24.32
C GLU A 161 24.67 -6.88 24.32
N VAL A 162 24.22 -7.55 23.26
CA VAL A 162 24.32 -9.00 23.11
C VAL A 162 25.79 -9.44 23.02
N GLN A 163 26.63 -8.68 22.30
CA GLN A 163 28.07 -8.96 22.26
C GLN A 163 28.74 -8.78 23.63
N LYS A 164 28.37 -7.73 24.38
CA LYS A 164 28.86 -7.51 25.74
C LYS A 164 28.41 -8.61 26.71
N ALA A 165 27.15 -9.03 26.64
CA ALA A 165 26.61 -10.10 27.48
C ALA A 165 27.27 -11.46 27.16
N LYS A 166 27.55 -11.74 25.89
CA LYS A 166 28.25 -12.95 25.48
C LYS A 166 29.71 -12.96 25.97
N ALA A 167 30.41 -11.82 25.84
CA ALA A 167 31.77 -11.67 26.35
C ALA A 167 31.86 -11.78 27.89
N ALA A 168 30.85 -11.29 28.61
CA ALA A 168 30.79 -11.43 30.07
C ALA A 168 30.54 -12.87 30.54
N ASN A 169 29.69 -13.63 29.83
CA ASN A 169 29.46 -15.05 30.13
C ASN A 169 30.66 -15.94 29.77
N GLU A 170 31.43 -15.61 28.73
CA GLU A 170 32.66 -16.34 28.38
C GLU A 170 33.85 -15.99 29.31
N ALA A 171 33.75 -14.91 30.10
CA ALA A 171 34.78 -14.46 31.03
C ALA A 171 34.57 -14.91 32.49
N THR A 172 33.51 -15.67 32.78
CA THR A 172 33.25 -16.20 34.13
C THR A 172 33.67 -17.69 34.17
N PRO A 173 34.75 -18.07 34.88
CA PRO A 173 35.25 -19.44 34.94
C PRO A 173 34.38 -20.39 35.77
#